data_AF-A0A6L6LSH5-F1
#
_entry.id   AF-A0A6L6LSH5-F1
#
_cell.length_a   1.000
_cell.length_b   1.000
_cell.length_c   1.000
_cell.angle_alpha   90.00
_cell.angle_beta   90.00
_cell.angle_gamma   90.00
#
_symmetry.space_group_name_H-M   'P 1'
#
loop_
_entity.id
_entity.type
_entity.pdbx_description
1 polymer ?
#
loop_
_entity_poly.entity_id
_entity_poly.type
_entity_poly.pdbx_seq_one_letter_code
_entity_poly.pdbx_strand_id
1 'polypeptide(L)' 'MKKHHWINDDIVIDFPLPQSMLYLIEELEKLDAEEDYAYFNYAEALDTGAKELYRRGTLTRKQWDQLCLKYDGVYE' A
#
# COMPACT_ATOMS: atom_id res chain seq x y z
N MET A 1 2.00 14.35 14.20
CA MET A 1 3.31 13.67 14.11
C MET A 1 3.16 12.59 13.07
N LYS A 2 4.07 12.53 12.09
CA LYS A 2 4.12 11.44 11.12
C LYS A 2 4.44 10.17 11.92
N LYS A 3 3.57 9.16 11.86
CA LYS A 3 3.73 7.91 12.61
C LYS A 3 4.68 6.97 11.87
N HIS A 4 4.64 7.02 10.55
CA HIS A 4 5.38 6.13 9.66
C HIS A 4 6.48 6.86 8.89
N HIS A 5 7.50 6.12 8.47
CA HIS A 5 8.67 6.66 7.77
C HIS A 5 8.37 6.89 6.28
N TRP A 6 7.80 5.88 5.63
CA TRP A 6 7.51 5.79 4.21
C TRP A 6 6.00 5.81 3.90
N ILE A 7 5.16 5.37 4.83
CA ILE A 7 3.71 5.33 4.65
C ILE A 7 3.12 6.74 4.79
N ASN A 8 2.24 7.13 3.86
CA ASN A 8 1.49 8.38 3.95
C ASN A 8 0.28 8.24 4.88
N ASP A 9 0.38 8.83 6.06
CA ASP A 9 -0.66 8.80 7.10
C ASP A 9 -1.92 9.63 6.74
N ASP A 10 -1.83 10.58 5.80
CA ASP A 10 -2.96 11.43 5.42
C ASP A 10 -3.96 10.73 4.49
N ILE A 11 -3.55 9.60 3.89
CA ILE A 11 -4.41 8.81 3.00
C ILE A 11 -5.10 7.70 3.80
N VAL A 12 -6.43 7.69 3.74
CA VAL A 12 -7.27 6.65 4.35
C VAL A 12 -7.71 5.66 3.27
N ILE A 13 -7.57 4.36 3.56
CA ILE A 13 -8.09 3.26 2.76
C ILE A 13 -9.37 2.77 3.43
N ASP A 14 -10.52 3.13 2.88
CA ASP A 14 -11.86 2.90 3.45
C ASP A 14 -12.73 1.95 2.59
N PHE A 15 -12.10 1.25 1.65
CA PHE A 15 -12.75 0.30 0.74
C PHE A 15 -12.28 -1.13 1.00
N PRO A 16 -13.12 -2.14 0.68
CA PRO A 16 -12.77 -3.52 0.94
C PRO A 16 -11.61 -4.00 0.05
N LEU A 17 -10.74 -4.81 0.65
CA LEU A 17 -9.62 -5.45 -0.02
C LEU A 17 -9.65 -6.96 0.26
N PRO A 18 -9.19 -7.80 -0.70
CA PRO A 18 -9.05 -9.22 -0.45
C PRO A 18 -7.92 -9.48 0.55
N GLN A 19 -7.99 -10.61 1.25
CA GLN A 19 -7.04 -10.98 2.31
C GLN A 19 -5.58 -10.91 1.88
N SER A 20 -5.27 -11.25 0.63
CA SER A 20 -3.91 -11.17 0.10
C SER A 20 -3.34 -9.75 0.10
N MET A 21 -4.18 -8.74 -0.14
CA MET A 21 -3.76 -7.33 -0.09
C MET A 21 -3.61 -6.85 1.35
N LEU A 22 -4.49 -7.31 2.26
CA LEU A 22 -4.40 -6.98 3.68
C LEU A 22 -3.10 -7.51 4.28
N TYR A 23 -2.68 -8.72 3.90
CA TYR A 23 -1.38 -9.28 4.30
C TYR A 23 -0.21 -8.42 3.82
N LEU A 24 -0.23 -7.95 2.57
CA LEU A 24 0.81 -7.07 2.05
C LEU A 24 0.87 -5.74 2.82
N ILE A 25 -0.29 -5.18 3.20
CA ILE A 25 -0.37 -3.98 4.02
C ILE A 25 0.22 -4.20 5.42
N GLU A 26 -0.11 -5.31 6.06
CA GLU A 26 0.43 -5.66 7.39
C GLU A 26 1.95 -5.77 7.36
N GLU A 27 2.52 -6.44 6.35
CA GLU A 27 3.97 -6.53 6.18
C GLU A 27 4.60 -5.15 5.88
N LEU A 28 3.95 -4.30 5.08
CA LEU A 28 4.42 -2.93 4.83
C LEU A 28 4.47 -2.10 6.10
N GLU A 29 3.42 -2.12 6.93
CA GLU A 29 3.38 -1.41 8.21
C GLU A 29 4.46 -1.89 9.17
N LYS A 30 4.73 -3.21 9.19
CA LYS A 30 5.80 -3.79 9.99
C LYS A 30 7.18 -3.35 9.50
N LEU A 31 7.44 -3.46 8.20
CA LEU A 31 8.75 -3.12 7.61
C LEU A 31 9.05 -1.62 7.73
N ASP A 32 8.03 -0.76 7.62
CA ASP A 32 8.15 0.67 7.89
C ASP A 32 8.56 0.95 9.35
N ALA A 33 7.95 0.26 10.31
CA ALA A 33 8.29 0.40 11.72
C ALA A 33 9.70 -0.12 12.07
N GLU A 34 10.17 -1.13 11.33
CA GLU A 34 11.51 -1.72 11.47
C GLU A 34 12.58 -0.97 10.64
N GLU A 35 12.19 0.05 9.86
CA GLU A 35 13.03 0.73 8.86
C GLU A 35 13.75 -0.26 7.92
N ASP A 36 13.09 -1.38 7.58
CA ASP A 36 13.64 -2.40 6.69
C ASP A 36 13.31 -2.09 5.22
N TYR A 37 14.36 -1.90 4.40
CA TYR A 37 14.26 -1.62 2.97
C TYR A 37 13.60 -2.72 2.14
N ALA A 38 13.38 -3.93 2.69
CA ALA A 38 12.50 -4.92 2.08
C ALA A 38 11.07 -4.36 1.85
N TYR A 39 10.69 -3.29 2.56
CA TYR A 39 9.48 -2.50 2.34
C TYR A 39 9.21 -2.23 0.85
N PHE A 40 10.23 -1.78 0.10
CA PHE A 40 10.05 -1.39 -1.30
C PHE A 40 9.70 -2.57 -2.21
N ASN A 41 10.13 -3.78 -1.88
CA ASN A 41 9.72 -4.98 -2.60
C ASN A 41 8.24 -5.31 -2.35
N TYR A 42 7.78 -5.13 -1.10
CA TYR A 42 6.38 -5.32 -0.74
C TYR A 42 5.48 -4.22 -1.31
N ALA A 43 5.99 -3.00 -1.47
CA ALA A 43 5.27 -1.89 -2.09
C ALA A 43 5.03 -2.18 -3.59
N GLU A 44 6.04 -2.69 -4.29
CA GLU A 44 5.90 -3.17 -5.67
C GLU A 44 4.92 -4.34 -5.80
N ALA A 45 4.95 -5.28 -4.84
CA ALA A 45 3.99 -6.38 -4.78
C ALA A 45 2.55 -5.88 -4.57
N LEU A 46 2.35 -4.87 -3.71
CA LEU A 46 1.06 -4.23 -3.48
C LEU A 46 0.55 -3.53 -4.74
N ASP A 47 1.40 -2.76 -5.44
CA ASP A 47 1.04 -2.14 -6.73
C ASP A 47 0.62 -3.19 -7.76
N THR A 48 1.41 -4.25 -7.91
CA THR A 48 1.10 -5.37 -8.82
C THR A 48 -0.25 -6.02 -8.48
N GLY A 49 -0.52 -6.25 -7.20
CA GLY A 49 -1.80 -6.77 -6.72
C GLY A 49 -2.97 -5.83 -7.01
N ALA A 50 -2.81 -4.54 -6.73
CA ALA A 50 -3.83 -3.52 -6.97
C ALA A 50 -4.14 -3.36 -8.47
N LYS A 51 -3.11 -3.42 -9.33
CA LYS A 51 -3.24 -3.43 -10.79
C LYS A 51 -4.08 -4.60 -11.29
N GLU A 52 -3.88 -5.80 -10.76
CA GLU A 52 -4.67 -6.98 -11.13
C GLU A 52 -6.13 -6.87 -10.65
N LEU A 53 -6.36 -6.33 -9.45
CA LEU A 53 -7.71 -6.07 -8.95
C LEU A 53 -8.45 -5.00 -9.77
N TYR A 54 -7.74 -3.96 -10.21
CA TYR A 54 -8.28 -2.99 -11.15
C TYR A 54 -8.64 -3.65 -12.49
N ARG A 55 -7.75 -4.47 -13.05
CA ARG A 55 -7.99 -5.20 -14.31
C ARG A 55 -9.24 -6.10 -14.24
N ARG A 56 -9.54 -6.64 -13.06
CA ARG A 56 -10.73 -7.48 -12.81
C ARG A 56 -12.00 -6.68 -12.50
N GLY A 57 -11.90 -5.36 -12.36
CA GLY A 57 -13.02 -4.48 -11.98
C GLY A 57 -13.37 -4.53 -10.50
N THR A 58 -12.51 -5.12 -9.65
CA THR A 58 -12.70 -5.14 -8.18
C THR A 58 -12.31 -3.80 -7.57
N LEU A 59 -11.26 -3.15 -8.09
CA LEU A 59 -10.89 -1.78 -7.73
C LEU A 59 -11.19 -0.83 -8.88
N THR A 60 -11.53 0.41 -8.54
CA THR A 60 -11.48 1.54 -9.46
C THR A 60 -10.03 2.01 -9.64
N ARG A 61 -9.78 2.76 -10.71
CA ARG A 61 -8.46 3.40 -10.90
C ARG A 61 -8.09 4.30 -9.72
N LYS A 62 -9.04 5.07 -9.19
CA LYS A 62 -8.84 5.94 -8.02
C LYS A 62 -8.40 5.15 -6.77
N GLN A 63 -9.02 4.00 -6.51
CA GLN A 63 -8.66 3.16 -5.35
C GLN A 63 -7.27 2.54 -5.49
N TRP A 64 -6.89 2.14 -6.71
CA TRP A 64 -5.51 1.72 -6.99
C TRP A 64 -4.54 2.87 -6.76
N ASP A 65 -4.79 4.05 -7.34
CA ASP A 65 -3.93 5.22 -7.15
C ASP A 65 -3.82 5.57 -5.65
N GLN A 66 -4.91 5.46 -4.86
CA GLN A 66 -4.87 5.68 -3.40
C GLN A 66 -3.96 4.67 -2.67
N LEU A 67 -3.93 3.41 -3.08
CA LEU A 67 -3.03 2.41 -2.48
C LEU A 67 -1.57 2.74 -2.80
N CYS A 68 -1.25 3.04 -4.06
CA CYS A 68 0.11 3.42 -4.45
C CYS A 68 0.53 4.69 -3.73
N LEU A 69 -0.31 5.73 -3.74
CA LEU A 69 0.00 6.97 -3.04
C LEU A 69 0.14 6.78 -1.52
N LYS A 70 -0.51 5.79 -0.93
CA LYS A 70 -0.32 5.54 0.50
C LYS A 70 1.02 4.85 0.80
N TYR A 71 1.46 3.93 -0.07
CA TYR A 71 2.51 2.97 0.25
C TYR A 71 3.76 3.02 -0.65
N ASP A 72 3.86 3.88 -1.67
CA ASP A 72 5.02 3.92 -2.60
C ASP A 72 6.35 4.30 -1.94
N GLY A 73 6.32 4.90 -0.74
CA GLY A 73 7.50 5.30 0.03
C GLY A 73 8.20 6.56 -0.44
N VAL A 74 7.60 7.32 -1.36
CA VAL A 74 8.13 8.58 -1.91
C VAL A 74 7.32 9.76 -1.39
N TYR A 75 7.43 10.02 -0.08
CA TYR A 75 6.87 11.23 0.53
C TYR A 75 7.93 11.96 1.36
N GLU A 76 8.47 13.03 0.78
CA GLU A 76 9.28 14.05 1.46
C GLU A 76 8.50 14.77 2.58
#